data_AF-A0AA97B813-F1
#
_entry.id   AF-A0AA97B813-F1
#
_cell.length_a   1.000
_cell.length_b   1.000
_cell.length_c   1.000
_cell.angle_alpha   90.00
_cell.angle_beta   90.00
_cell.angle_gamma   90.00
#
_symmetry.space_group_name_H-M   'P 1'
#
loop_
_entity.id
_entity.type
_entity.pdbx_description
1 polymer ?
#
loop_
_entity_poly.entity_id
_entity_poly.type
_entity_poly.pdbx_seq_one_letter_code
_entity_poly.pdbx_strand_id
1 'polypeptide(L)'
;MRSLRRLTALLLLPLAFGCGQEGLPENEADSLSARADPFTTSRGTVQNACGNADTTPQIFSNTLMSPAALNIGGGAPANWNPESGRLSRGGIEYVSANGLRFELVTDKCTYIREVKVGSRVVTPTYTNGYWYSAQDSSYQPADPSRYGYNLWIFFPYLGDGSTNQVTITVGRTFGSGTATYSFPMVQVDSVEASSVPAPIGFSRAELWNMFGKALYTKFNGATNSTVIRSSDGSTRRIYGYDPNSLQLSVTSNGVGFSFKFKTDLDNWCDPTIRAYGTFKLNANSSGISVQWVNAPQASLEWPLRCVAVQVVPILGLVPTLIYDIIESEAANSMTSTIESSIIDSLPETTNVQLFLDGSTTRSNELLVNLKLPAPSIKLNVPYDAFDMNRSATLFPSGENLTLLASGLGVNDYVAGVSPQTTLYSGPNGVPRYGSTTWPNAQTLSRATNPVWNGLPIARLLARMSPTILSTSTYQYTPGCTFKANNMLGRASVRFGVNDTVTDAQRLRGIFGAAPGYSLRVVFLNDFSTSIADNASRCGVTTYGPIYGSDLPVLANP
;
A
#
# COMPACT_ATOMS: atom_id res chain seq x y z
N MET A 1 23.73 -33.12 41.66
CA MET A 1 25.14 -33.25 42.06
C MET A 1 25.90 -33.92 40.92
N ARG A 2 27.01 -33.30 40.49
CA ARG A 2 28.28 -33.85 39.95
C ARG A 2 28.22 -35.14 39.10
N SER A 3 28.91 -35.30 37.95
CA SER A 3 29.86 -34.46 37.21
C SER A 3 30.23 -35.18 35.90
N LEU A 4 30.27 -34.43 34.79
CA LEU A 4 31.39 -34.27 33.83
C LEU A 4 32.43 -35.39 33.60
N ARG A 5 32.60 -35.80 32.32
CA ARG A 5 33.79 -35.56 31.42
C ARG A 5 33.62 -36.35 30.11
N ARG A 6 33.42 -35.69 28.95
CA ARG A 6 34.38 -35.07 27.99
C ARG A 6 34.86 -36.05 26.90
N LEU A 7 34.50 -35.77 25.63
CA LEU A 7 35.42 -35.45 24.51
C LEU A 7 34.59 -35.11 23.24
N THR A 8 34.40 -33.85 22.84
CA THR A 8 35.19 -32.91 21.97
C THR A 8 35.13 -33.18 20.45
N ALA A 9 34.54 -32.23 19.70
CA ALA A 9 34.83 -31.76 18.32
C ALA A 9 33.52 -31.17 17.73
N LEU A 10 33.12 -29.90 17.92
CA LEU A 10 33.68 -28.60 17.50
C LEU A 10 33.68 -28.35 15.99
N LEU A 11 32.62 -27.68 15.49
CA LEU A 11 32.72 -26.64 14.46
C LEU A 11 31.43 -25.78 14.45
N LEU A 12 31.55 -24.57 14.98
CA LEU A 12 30.58 -23.48 14.98
C LEU A 12 31.07 -22.44 13.94
N LEU A 13 30.22 -22.06 12.99
CA LEU A 13 30.38 -20.80 12.24
C LEU A 13 29.66 -19.68 13.01
N PRO A 14 30.30 -18.52 13.27
CA PRO A 14 29.62 -17.36 13.82
C PRO A 14 29.02 -16.48 12.71
N LEU A 15 27.80 -16.02 12.97
CA LEU A 15 27.21 -14.82 12.40
C LEU A 15 28.00 -13.60 12.88
N ALA A 16 28.32 -12.68 11.98
CA ALA A 16 28.71 -11.31 12.34
C ALA A 16 28.15 -10.31 11.32
N PHE A 17 27.33 -9.39 11.82
CA PHE A 17 27.06 -8.07 11.26
C PHE A 17 28.32 -7.18 11.41
N GLY A 18 28.54 -6.26 10.46
CA GLY A 18 29.39 -5.09 10.68
C GLY A 18 30.12 -4.55 9.44
N CYS A 19 29.89 -3.28 9.14
CA CYS A 19 30.51 -2.46 8.09
C CYS A 19 32.06 -2.40 8.16
N GLY A 20 32.70 -2.13 7.02
CA GLY A 20 34.06 -1.54 6.97
C GLY A 20 34.96 -2.11 5.87
N GLN A 21 35.51 -1.22 5.04
CA GLN A 21 36.53 -1.48 4.01
C GLN A 21 37.74 -2.26 4.53
N GLU A 22 38.28 -3.17 3.73
CA GLU A 22 39.65 -3.13 3.18
C GLU A 22 39.92 -4.36 2.30
N GLY A 23 40.73 -4.14 1.26
CA GLY A 23 40.78 -4.95 0.05
C GLY A 23 41.47 -6.31 0.15
N LEU A 24 41.13 -7.15 -0.82
CA LEU A 24 41.83 -8.37 -1.21
C LEU A 24 41.46 -8.68 -2.68
N PRO A 25 42.31 -9.39 -3.44
CA PRO A 25 43.42 -8.85 -4.21
C PRO A 25 43.10 -8.82 -5.71
N GLU A 26 43.82 -7.94 -6.41
CA GLU A 26 43.97 -7.96 -7.86
C GLU A 26 44.37 -9.37 -8.33
N ASN A 27 43.45 -10.06 -8.98
CA ASN A 27 43.80 -11.09 -9.95
C ASN A 27 43.44 -10.53 -11.31
N GLU A 28 44.48 -10.14 -12.03
CA GLU A 28 44.51 -9.78 -13.44
C GLU A 28 43.80 -10.87 -14.26
N ALA A 29 42.54 -10.63 -14.57
CA ALA A 29 41.93 -11.15 -15.77
C ALA A 29 41.85 -9.98 -16.74
N ASP A 30 42.71 -10.03 -17.77
CA ASP A 30 42.81 -9.03 -18.82
C ASP A 30 41.44 -8.51 -19.24
N SER A 31 41.29 -7.20 -19.10
CA SER A 31 40.12 -6.47 -19.55
C SER A 31 40.06 -6.51 -21.07
N LEU A 32 39.17 -7.33 -21.63
CA LEU A 32 38.62 -7.10 -22.96
C LEU A 32 37.77 -5.84 -22.89
N SER A 33 38.50 -4.73 -22.96
CA SER A 33 38.04 -3.36 -22.99
C SER A 33 36.96 -3.22 -24.06
N ALA A 34 35.79 -2.74 -23.66
CA ALA A 34 34.82 -2.20 -24.59
C ALA A 34 35.53 -1.13 -25.44
N ARG A 35 35.63 -1.37 -26.74
CA ARG A 35 36.27 -0.47 -27.68
C ARG A 35 35.43 0.80 -27.82
N ALA A 36 35.66 1.75 -26.94
CA ALA A 36 35.27 3.14 -27.08
C ALA A 36 36.54 3.95 -27.40
N ASP A 37 36.98 3.91 -28.66
CA ASP A 37 38.06 4.78 -29.14
C ASP A 37 37.46 6.08 -29.70
N PRO A 38 37.79 7.27 -29.15
CA PRO A 38 37.67 8.53 -29.85
C PRO A 38 38.88 8.73 -30.76
N PHE A 39 38.58 8.98 -32.05
CA PHE A 39 39.44 9.43 -33.15
C PHE A 39 40.91 9.84 -32.85
N THR A 40 41.85 9.19 -33.55
CA THR A 40 43.07 9.83 -34.06
C THR A 40 43.12 9.74 -35.58
N THR A 41 43.47 10.85 -36.21
CA THR A 41 43.44 11.12 -37.65
C THR A 41 44.40 10.24 -38.46
N SER A 42 43.81 9.33 -39.23
CA SER A 42 44.32 8.82 -40.50
C SER A 42 43.09 8.55 -41.39
N ARG A 43 42.91 9.33 -42.47
CA ARG A 43 41.85 9.10 -43.48
C ARG A 43 42.18 7.84 -44.31
N GLY A 44 42.05 6.68 -43.69
CA GLY A 44 41.58 5.49 -44.39
C GLY A 44 40.07 5.44 -44.15
N THR A 45 39.25 5.55 -45.19
CA THR A 45 37.81 5.27 -45.07
C THR A 45 37.67 3.80 -44.65
N VAL A 46 37.50 3.56 -43.35
CA VAL A 46 37.12 2.23 -42.86
C VAL A 46 35.72 1.98 -43.38
N GLN A 47 35.64 1.25 -44.49
CA GLN A 47 34.39 1.00 -45.20
C GLN A 47 33.58 0.00 -44.39
N ASN A 48 32.27 0.27 -44.22
CA ASN A 48 31.35 -0.71 -43.67
C ASN A 48 31.45 -1.99 -44.52
N ALA A 49 31.88 -3.10 -43.89
CA ALA A 49 32.16 -4.36 -44.59
C ALA A 49 30.91 -4.98 -45.26
N CYS A 50 29.72 -4.54 -44.86
CA CYS A 50 28.44 -4.99 -45.40
C CYS A 50 27.89 -4.04 -46.49
N GLY A 51 28.58 -2.95 -46.82
CA GLY A 51 28.14 -1.98 -47.85
C GLY A 51 26.83 -1.25 -47.52
N ASN A 52 26.40 -1.27 -46.25
CA ASN A 52 25.05 -0.84 -45.84
C ASN A 52 25.07 0.39 -44.91
N ALA A 53 26.15 1.17 -44.93
CA ALA A 53 26.43 2.27 -44.01
C ALA A 53 25.31 3.31 -43.90
N ASP A 54 24.65 3.66 -45.01
CA ASP A 54 23.61 4.69 -45.06
C ASP A 54 22.19 4.14 -45.02
N THR A 55 22.04 2.82 -44.84
CA THR A 55 20.73 2.17 -44.76
C THR A 55 20.25 2.06 -43.31
N THR A 56 18.95 2.18 -43.08
CA THR A 56 18.33 1.91 -41.77
C THR A 56 18.57 0.45 -41.36
N PRO A 57 19.20 0.18 -40.20
CA PRO A 57 19.29 -1.16 -39.63
C PRO A 57 17.91 -1.79 -39.43
N GLN A 58 17.79 -3.08 -39.69
CA GLN A 58 16.62 -3.85 -39.27
C GLN A 58 16.84 -4.46 -37.88
N ILE A 59 15.78 -4.45 -37.06
CA ILE A 59 15.71 -5.16 -35.79
C ILE A 59 14.74 -6.32 -36.01
N PHE A 60 15.26 -7.53 -36.08
CA PHE A 60 14.49 -8.76 -36.36
C PHE A 60 13.83 -9.33 -35.11
N SER A 61 14.49 -9.21 -33.96
CA SER A 61 13.93 -9.61 -32.67
C SER A 61 14.50 -8.77 -31.54
N ASN A 62 13.73 -8.65 -30.46
CA ASN A 62 14.00 -7.80 -29.30
C ASN A 62 13.49 -8.49 -28.02
N THR A 63 13.96 -9.70 -27.81
CA THR A 63 13.49 -10.58 -26.74
C THR A 63 14.00 -10.10 -25.39
N LEU A 64 13.09 -9.79 -24.47
CA LEU A 64 13.44 -9.54 -23.08
C LEU A 64 13.70 -10.88 -22.39
N MET A 65 14.97 -11.13 -22.07
CA MET A 65 15.48 -12.39 -21.52
C MET A 65 15.30 -12.50 -20.00
N SER A 66 15.09 -11.37 -19.31
CA SER A 66 14.64 -11.41 -17.91
C SER A 66 13.35 -12.23 -17.85
N PRO A 67 13.34 -13.42 -17.21
CA PRO A 67 12.19 -14.30 -17.24
C PRO A 67 10.98 -13.59 -16.62
N ALA A 68 9.78 -13.93 -17.07
CA ALA A 68 8.59 -13.52 -16.35
C ALA A 68 8.66 -14.11 -14.93
N ALA A 69 8.31 -13.33 -13.92
CA ALA A 69 8.32 -13.81 -12.53
C ALA A 69 7.30 -14.91 -12.30
N LEU A 70 6.22 -14.90 -13.08
CA LEU A 70 5.03 -15.73 -12.88
C LEU A 70 4.82 -16.66 -14.06
N ASN A 71 4.28 -17.85 -13.76
CA ASN A 71 3.81 -18.79 -14.77
C ASN A 71 2.58 -18.23 -15.52
N ILE A 72 2.23 -18.88 -16.63
CA ILE A 72 0.95 -18.63 -17.31
C ILE A 72 -0.18 -18.83 -16.29
N GLY A 73 -1.07 -17.85 -16.16
CA GLY A 73 -2.13 -17.82 -15.14
C GLY A 73 -1.75 -17.18 -13.81
N GLY A 74 -0.54 -16.63 -13.66
CA GLY A 74 -0.15 -15.78 -12.52
C GLY A 74 0.38 -16.52 -11.28
N GLY A 75 0.58 -17.83 -11.35
CA GLY A 75 1.16 -18.62 -10.26
C GLY A 75 2.67 -18.43 -10.10
N ALA A 76 3.18 -18.56 -8.88
CA ALA A 76 4.62 -18.50 -8.60
C ALA A 76 5.33 -19.81 -9.00
N PRO A 77 6.46 -19.78 -9.73
CA PRO A 77 7.31 -20.94 -9.93
C PRO A 77 8.05 -21.33 -8.65
N ALA A 78 8.69 -22.51 -8.64
CA ALA A 78 9.52 -22.94 -7.51
C ALA A 78 10.68 -21.96 -7.27
N ASN A 79 10.95 -21.64 -6.00
CA ASN A 79 11.99 -20.68 -5.57
C ASN A 79 11.81 -19.26 -6.12
N TRP A 80 10.59 -18.89 -6.50
CA TRP A 80 10.26 -17.53 -6.93
C TRP A 80 10.56 -16.50 -5.83
N ASN A 81 11.21 -15.40 -6.25
CA ASN A 81 11.40 -14.22 -5.42
C ASN A 81 10.59 -13.04 -6.02
N PRO A 82 9.59 -12.50 -5.29
CA PRO A 82 8.80 -11.35 -5.74
C PRO A 82 9.63 -10.09 -6.01
N GLU A 83 10.75 -9.91 -5.30
CA GLU A 83 11.61 -8.73 -5.39
C GLU A 83 12.48 -8.73 -6.66
N SER A 84 12.71 -9.88 -7.29
CA SER A 84 13.42 -9.98 -8.58
C SER A 84 12.48 -10.23 -9.77
N GLY A 85 11.18 -9.94 -9.58
CA GLY A 85 10.15 -10.24 -10.54
C GLY A 85 10.05 -9.25 -11.71
N ARG A 86 9.57 -9.79 -12.83
CA ARG A 86 9.04 -9.04 -13.97
C ARG A 86 7.62 -9.51 -14.32
N LEU A 87 6.73 -8.58 -14.63
CA LEU A 87 5.41 -8.86 -15.22
C LEU A 87 5.27 -8.03 -16.51
N SER A 88 4.96 -8.68 -17.63
CA SER A 88 4.65 -7.99 -18.89
C SER A 88 3.15 -7.96 -19.10
N ARG A 89 2.58 -6.78 -19.35
CA ARG A 89 1.14 -6.63 -19.60
C ARG A 89 0.86 -5.44 -20.51
N GLY A 90 0.07 -5.64 -21.58
CA GLY A 90 -0.29 -4.56 -22.52
C GLY A 90 0.93 -3.86 -23.16
N GLY A 91 2.04 -4.60 -23.34
CA GLY A 91 3.30 -4.03 -23.82
C GLY A 91 3.98 -3.08 -22.83
N ILE A 92 3.70 -3.24 -21.53
CA ILE A 92 4.34 -2.55 -20.41
C ILE A 92 5.09 -3.58 -19.57
N GLU A 93 6.33 -3.26 -19.21
CA GLU A 93 7.17 -4.09 -18.36
C GLU A 93 7.16 -3.56 -16.93
N TYR A 94 6.54 -4.29 -16.00
CA TYR A 94 6.61 -4.03 -14.56
C TYR A 94 7.81 -4.78 -14.00
N VAL A 95 8.76 -4.04 -13.43
CA VAL A 95 10.08 -4.57 -13.06
C VAL A 95 10.36 -4.22 -11.61
N SER A 96 10.60 -5.23 -10.77
CA SER A 96 11.02 -5.04 -9.38
C SER A 96 12.53 -5.15 -9.18
N ALA A 97 13.27 -5.49 -10.23
CA ALA A 97 14.73 -5.59 -10.18
C ALA A 97 15.43 -4.25 -10.53
N ASN A 98 16.72 -4.19 -10.23
CA ASN A 98 17.64 -3.09 -10.58
C ASN A 98 18.27 -3.23 -11.99
N GLY A 99 17.67 -4.06 -12.85
CA GLY A 99 18.16 -4.24 -14.21
C GLY A 99 17.30 -5.15 -15.08
N LEU A 100 17.56 -5.10 -16.39
CA LEU A 100 16.89 -5.88 -17.42
C LEU A 100 17.91 -6.48 -18.39
N ARG A 101 17.65 -7.72 -18.82
CA ARG A 101 18.45 -8.42 -19.83
C ARG A 101 17.67 -8.56 -21.13
N PHE A 102 18.32 -8.27 -22.25
CA PHE A 102 17.77 -8.33 -23.60
C PHE A 102 18.63 -9.18 -24.51
N GLU A 103 17.97 -9.82 -25.46
CA GLU A 103 18.58 -10.33 -26.67
C GLU A 103 18.01 -9.56 -27.88
N LEU A 104 18.89 -8.93 -28.63
CA LEU A 104 18.53 -8.11 -29.79
C LEU A 104 19.17 -8.72 -31.04
N VAL A 105 18.37 -9.11 -32.02
CA VAL A 105 18.87 -9.57 -33.32
C VAL A 105 18.65 -8.48 -34.36
N THR A 106 19.72 -8.14 -35.06
CA THR A 106 19.76 -7.06 -36.05
C THR A 106 20.44 -7.52 -37.33
N ASP A 107 20.54 -6.64 -38.32
CA ASP A 107 21.46 -6.85 -39.44
C ASP A 107 22.93 -6.95 -38.97
N LYS A 108 23.76 -7.64 -39.74
CA LYS A 108 25.22 -7.57 -39.61
C LYS A 108 25.75 -6.17 -39.92
N CYS A 109 26.94 -5.87 -39.38
CA CYS A 109 27.58 -4.54 -39.43
C CYS A 109 26.73 -3.45 -38.75
N THR A 110 26.22 -3.77 -37.57
CA THR A 110 25.56 -2.83 -36.67
C THR A 110 26.35 -2.69 -35.38
N TYR A 111 25.93 -1.78 -34.50
CA TYR A 111 26.39 -1.69 -33.11
C TYR A 111 25.31 -1.03 -32.25
N ILE A 112 25.40 -1.19 -30.92
CA ILE A 112 24.55 -0.44 -30.00
C ILE A 112 25.06 1.00 -29.92
N ARG A 113 24.33 1.91 -30.56
CA ARG A 113 24.71 3.33 -30.62
C ARG A 113 24.38 4.05 -29.32
N GLU A 114 23.22 3.78 -28.75
CA GLU A 114 22.73 4.49 -27.58
C GLU A 114 21.69 3.66 -26.82
N VAL A 115 21.71 3.74 -25.49
CA VAL A 115 20.66 3.23 -24.62
C VAL A 115 20.18 4.38 -23.74
N LYS A 116 18.86 4.58 -23.64
CA LYS A 116 18.25 5.55 -22.71
C LYS A 116 17.27 4.87 -21.76
N VAL A 117 17.24 5.36 -20.53
CA VAL A 117 16.20 5.08 -19.54
C VAL A 117 15.56 6.41 -19.17
N GLY A 118 14.33 6.64 -19.62
CA GLY A 118 13.68 7.95 -19.54
C GLY A 118 14.44 8.98 -20.37
N SER A 119 14.77 10.13 -19.77
CA SER A 119 15.58 11.17 -20.41
C SER A 119 17.08 10.92 -20.35
N ARG A 120 17.54 9.91 -19.60
CA ARG A 120 18.96 9.69 -19.30
C ARG A 120 19.61 8.74 -20.31
N VAL A 121 20.70 9.19 -20.92
CA VAL A 121 21.59 8.31 -21.69
C VAL A 121 22.40 7.46 -20.71
N VAL A 122 22.36 6.15 -20.92
CA VAL A 122 23.10 5.16 -20.14
C VAL A 122 24.39 4.83 -20.87
N THR A 123 25.50 4.77 -20.16
CA THR A 123 26.83 4.47 -20.72
C THR A 123 27.33 3.11 -20.22
N PRO A 124 28.40 2.55 -20.81
CA PRO A 124 29.02 1.33 -20.29
C PRO A 124 29.68 1.46 -18.90
N THR A 125 29.76 2.68 -18.37
CA THR A 125 30.40 2.98 -17.09
C THR A 125 29.35 3.25 -16.02
N TYR A 126 29.51 2.60 -14.86
CA TYR A 126 28.64 2.82 -13.69
C TYR A 126 28.60 4.30 -13.29
N THR A 127 27.41 4.92 -13.39
CA THR A 127 27.19 6.30 -12.95
C THR A 127 25.86 6.41 -12.23
N ASN A 128 25.87 6.72 -10.92
CA ASN A 128 24.67 6.88 -10.10
C ASN A 128 23.66 5.70 -10.23
N GLY A 129 24.16 4.47 -10.28
CA GLY A 129 23.31 3.26 -10.42
C GLY A 129 22.86 2.95 -11.85
N TYR A 130 23.24 3.76 -12.85
CA TYR A 130 22.94 3.50 -14.27
C TYR A 130 24.20 3.04 -15.00
N TRP A 131 24.07 1.97 -15.78
CA TRP A 131 25.03 1.55 -16.79
C TRP A 131 24.41 0.48 -17.70
N TYR A 132 25.05 0.19 -18.83
CA TYR A 132 24.67 -0.94 -19.66
C TYR A 132 25.88 -1.76 -20.09
N SER A 133 25.68 -3.04 -20.36
CA SER A 133 26.63 -3.88 -21.08
C SER A 133 25.99 -4.33 -22.38
N ALA A 134 26.75 -4.36 -23.45
CA ALA A 134 26.36 -4.97 -24.71
C ALA A 134 27.47 -5.93 -25.12
N GLN A 135 27.15 -7.21 -25.14
CA GLN A 135 28.06 -8.27 -25.56
C GLN A 135 27.44 -9.02 -26.73
N ASP A 136 28.25 -9.78 -27.44
CA ASP A 136 27.74 -10.69 -28.45
C ASP A 136 26.83 -11.73 -27.80
N SER A 137 25.72 -12.06 -28.46
CA SER A 137 24.89 -13.18 -28.04
C SER A 137 25.74 -14.46 -28.00
N SER A 138 25.58 -15.25 -26.94
CA SER A 138 26.27 -16.55 -26.79
C SER A 138 25.98 -17.50 -27.95
N TYR A 139 24.82 -17.33 -28.60
CA TYR A 139 24.48 -17.97 -29.86
C TYR A 139 24.16 -16.89 -30.89
N GLN A 140 24.92 -16.85 -31.97
CA GLN A 140 24.61 -15.97 -33.10
C GLN A 140 23.48 -16.56 -33.95
N PRO A 141 22.66 -15.73 -34.62
CA PRO A 141 21.61 -16.22 -35.52
C PRO A 141 22.19 -17.14 -36.61
N ALA A 142 21.42 -18.17 -36.98
CA ALA A 142 21.83 -19.09 -38.06
C ALA A 142 21.94 -18.41 -39.43
N ASP A 143 21.18 -17.33 -39.64
CA ASP A 143 21.27 -16.49 -40.84
C ASP A 143 22.52 -15.59 -40.76
N PRO A 144 23.52 -15.77 -41.66
CA PRO A 144 24.79 -15.06 -41.59
C PRO A 144 24.69 -13.56 -41.93
N SER A 145 23.53 -13.10 -42.41
CA SER A 145 23.25 -11.67 -42.62
C SER A 145 22.84 -10.94 -41.34
N ARG A 146 22.65 -11.68 -40.22
CA ARG A 146 22.17 -11.15 -38.95
C ARG A 146 23.25 -11.18 -37.87
N TYR A 147 23.00 -10.44 -36.79
CA TYR A 147 23.88 -10.32 -35.64
C TYR A 147 23.08 -10.21 -34.35
N GLY A 148 23.46 -10.98 -33.34
CA GLY A 148 22.84 -11.01 -32.02
C GLY A 148 23.66 -10.27 -30.96
N TYR A 149 22.98 -9.41 -30.19
CA TYR A 149 23.50 -8.76 -28.99
C TYR A 149 22.79 -9.26 -27.74
N ASN A 150 23.54 -9.51 -26.68
CA ASN A 150 23.05 -9.68 -25.33
C ASN A 150 23.30 -8.37 -24.55
N LEU A 151 22.23 -7.62 -24.30
CA LEU A 151 22.30 -6.36 -23.56
C LEU A 151 21.85 -6.52 -22.12
N TRP A 152 22.56 -5.90 -21.20
CA TRP A 152 22.17 -5.76 -19.80
C TRP A 152 22.05 -4.28 -19.49
N ILE A 153 20.88 -3.84 -19.04
CA ILE A 153 20.61 -2.43 -18.72
C ILE A 153 20.35 -2.35 -17.23
N PHE A 154 21.18 -1.63 -16.50
CA PHE A 154 21.06 -1.40 -15.06
C PHE A 154 20.56 0.00 -14.76
N PHE A 155 19.73 0.08 -13.73
CA PHE A 155 19.15 1.33 -13.22
C PHE A 155 18.91 1.21 -11.71
N PRO A 156 18.90 2.33 -10.96
CA PRO A 156 18.55 2.32 -9.55
C PRO A 156 17.14 1.76 -9.35
N TYR A 157 16.99 0.97 -8.29
CA TYR A 157 15.68 0.54 -7.83
C TYR A 157 14.92 1.70 -7.20
N LEU A 158 13.69 1.94 -7.64
CA LEU A 158 12.78 2.93 -7.05
C LEU A 158 11.57 2.29 -6.36
N GLY A 159 10.94 1.31 -7.00
CA GLY A 159 9.76 0.61 -6.48
C GLY A 159 8.50 1.46 -6.29
N ASP A 160 8.50 2.72 -6.75
CA ASP A 160 7.47 3.74 -6.47
C ASP A 160 6.34 3.80 -7.51
N GLY A 161 6.40 2.94 -8.53
CA GLY A 161 5.51 2.91 -9.68
C GLY A 161 5.86 3.93 -10.76
N SER A 162 7.04 4.55 -10.71
CA SER A 162 7.48 5.48 -11.75
C SER A 162 7.68 4.77 -13.09
N THR A 163 7.19 5.41 -14.15
CA THR A 163 7.38 4.92 -15.52
C THR A 163 8.56 5.61 -16.19
N ASN A 164 9.41 4.83 -16.85
CA ASN A 164 10.44 5.31 -17.77
C ASN A 164 10.28 4.63 -19.14
N GLN A 165 10.49 5.39 -20.23
CA GLN A 165 10.64 4.79 -21.55
C GLN A 165 12.08 4.27 -21.68
N VAL A 166 12.26 2.96 -21.91
CA VAL A 166 13.57 2.41 -22.27
C VAL A 166 13.69 2.45 -23.78
N THR A 167 14.80 3.00 -24.28
CA THR A 167 15.05 3.19 -25.71
C THR A 167 16.42 2.63 -26.06
N ILE A 168 16.47 1.73 -27.04
CA ILE A 168 17.70 1.13 -27.55
C ILE A 168 17.84 1.55 -29.01
N THR A 169 18.91 2.25 -29.34
CA THR A 169 19.21 2.71 -30.69
C THR A 169 20.39 1.92 -31.25
N VAL A 170 20.15 1.27 -32.38
CA VAL A 170 21.14 0.51 -33.16
C VAL A 170 21.64 1.41 -34.28
N GLY A 171 22.97 1.46 -34.49
CA GLY A 171 23.59 2.19 -35.59
C GLY A 171 24.30 1.26 -36.58
N ARG A 172 24.50 1.73 -37.82
CA ARG A 172 25.39 1.08 -38.79
C ARG A 172 26.86 1.35 -38.44
N THR A 173 27.68 0.30 -38.44
CA THR A 173 29.13 0.44 -38.23
C THR A 173 29.72 1.37 -39.31
N PHE A 174 30.42 2.43 -38.90
CA PHE A 174 30.98 3.46 -39.80
C PHE A 174 29.95 4.11 -40.76
N GLY A 175 28.69 4.18 -40.36
CA GLY A 175 27.59 4.71 -41.17
C GLY A 175 26.68 5.67 -40.42
N SER A 176 25.69 6.21 -41.13
CA SER A 176 24.74 7.18 -40.60
C SER A 176 23.38 6.57 -40.21
N GLY A 177 23.05 5.40 -40.75
CA GLY A 177 21.76 4.74 -40.55
C GLY A 177 21.53 4.28 -39.10
N THR A 178 20.31 4.50 -38.58
CA THR A 178 19.91 4.08 -37.23
C THR A 178 18.49 3.54 -37.17
N ALA A 179 18.26 2.60 -36.25
CA ALA A 179 16.93 2.11 -35.90
C ALA A 179 16.75 2.08 -34.38
N THR A 180 15.53 2.28 -33.91
CA THR A 180 15.22 2.41 -32.49
C THR A 180 14.13 1.43 -32.09
N TYR A 181 14.36 0.73 -30.98
CA TYR A 181 13.36 -0.06 -30.27
C TYR A 181 13.08 0.60 -28.91
N SER A 182 11.81 0.66 -28.51
CA SER A 182 11.45 1.22 -27.21
C SER A 182 10.21 0.59 -26.60
N PHE A 183 10.18 0.55 -25.28
CA PHE A 183 9.05 0.06 -24.49
C PHE A 183 8.98 0.81 -23.15
N PRO A 184 7.80 0.95 -22.54
CA PRO A 184 7.67 1.52 -21.22
C PRO A 184 8.02 0.48 -20.14
N MET A 185 8.75 0.95 -19.14
CA MET A 185 9.11 0.20 -17.94
C MET A 185 8.53 0.92 -16.73
N VAL A 186 7.78 0.19 -15.91
CA VAL A 186 7.28 0.65 -14.62
C VAL A 186 8.12 0.00 -13.52
N GLN A 187 8.74 0.80 -12.67
CA GLN A 187 9.51 0.30 -11.53
C GLN A 187 8.57 0.03 -10.36
N VAL A 188 8.43 -1.25 -9.97
CA VAL A 188 7.51 -1.70 -8.92
C VAL A 188 8.31 -2.24 -7.74
N ASP A 189 7.75 -2.22 -6.54
CA ASP A 189 8.43 -2.75 -5.35
C ASP A 189 8.54 -4.29 -5.42
N SER A 190 7.45 -4.92 -5.83
CA SER A 190 7.44 -6.35 -6.12
C SER A 190 6.42 -6.69 -7.19
N VAL A 191 6.67 -7.81 -7.88
CA VAL A 191 5.65 -8.50 -8.67
C VAL A 191 5.16 -9.64 -7.81
N GLU A 192 3.85 -9.70 -7.57
CA GLU A 192 3.23 -10.66 -6.64
C GLU A 192 2.36 -11.67 -7.39
N ALA A 193 2.52 -12.95 -7.07
CA ALA A 193 1.73 -14.03 -7.63
C ALA A 193 0.27 -13.99 -7.16
N SER A 194 -0.58 -14.72 -7.89
CA SER A 194 -1.96 -14.99 -7.46
C SER A 194 -1.98 -15.69 -6.09
N SER A 195 -2.98 -15.36 -5.28
CA SER A 195 -3.25 -15.94 -3.95
C SER A 195 -2.18 -15.67 -2.89
N VAL A 196 -1.22 -14.78 -3.15
CA VAL A 196 -0.34 -14.25 -2.09
C VAL A 196 -1.15 -13.32 -1.19
N PRO A 197 -1.05 -13.42 0.16
CA PRO A 197 -1.74 -12.52 1.07
C PRO A 197 -1.52 -11.04 0.75
N ALA A 198 -2.61 -10.30 0.68
CA ALA A 198 -2.67 -8.89 0.32
C ALA A 198 -3.35 -8.10 1.45
N PRO A 199 -2.60 -7.36 2.27
CA PRO A 199 -3.20 -6.67 3.40
C PRO A 199 -3.91 -5.38 2.99
N ILE A 200 -5.07 -5.15 3.59
CA ILE A 200 -5.68 -3.83 3.77
C ILE A 200 -5.30 -3.34 5.17
N GLY A 201 -4.64 -2.19 5.26
CA GLY A 201 -4.20 -1.60 6.52
C GLY A 201 -5.20 -0.60 7.10
N PHE A 202 -5.39 -0.68 8.42
CA PHE A 202 -6.10 0.30 9.23
C PHE A 202 -5.19 0.74 10.38
N SER A 203 -4.87 2.02 10.47
CA SER A 203 -4.08 2.51 11.60
C SER A 203 -4.89 2.62 12.87
N ARG A 204 -4.21 2.65 14.01
CA ARG A 204 -4.82 2.94 15.32
C ARG A 204 -5.63 4.24 15.29
N ALA A 205 -5.15 5.29 14.61
CA ALA A 205 -5.86 6.56 14.54
C ALA A 205 -7.13 6.48 13.68
N GLU A 206 -7.08 5.75 12.57
CA GLU A 206 -8.26 5.49 11.72
C GLU A 206 -9.30 4.69 12.51
N LEU A 207 -8.89 3.58 13.13
CA LEU A 207 -9.76 2.75 13.98
C LEU A 207 -10.32 3.55 15.16
N TRP A 208 -9.52 4.40 15.80
CA TRP A 208 -9.96 5.22 16.93
C TRP A 208 -11.06 6.19 16.48
N ASN A 209 -10.90 6.82 15.31
CA ASN A 209 -11.92 7.71 14.77
C ASN A 209 -13.20 6.99 14.35
N MET A 210 -13.04 5.84 13.69
CA MET A 210 -14.15 4.98 13.25
C MET A 210 -14.96 4.51 14.45
N PHE A 211 -14.27 3.97 15.47
CA PHE A 211 -14.89 3.45 16.68
C PHE A 211 -15.48 4.56 17.56
N GLY A 212 -14.74 5.65 17.78
CA GLY A 212 -15.21 6.78 18.57
C GLY A 212 -16.45 7.45 17.99
N LYS A 213 -16.52 7.59 16.65
CA LYS A 213 -17.71 8.09 15.96
C LYS A 213 -18.90 7.13 16.12
N ALA A 214 -18.71 5.83 15.94
CA ALA A 214 -19.77 4.83 16.11
C ALA A 214 -20.33 4.81 17.54
N LEU A 215 -19.45 4.80 18.55
CA LEU A 215 -19.84 4.89 19.97
C LEU A 215 -20.59 6.19 20.26
N TYR A 216 -20.10 7.32 19.74
CA TYR A 216 -20.76 8.61 19.93
C TYR A 216 -22.17 8.63 19.32
N THR A 217 -22.33 8.14 18.08
CA THR A 217 -23.64 8.02 17.44
C THR A 217 -24.58 7.11 18.24
N LYS A 218 -24.07 6.00 18.79
CA LYS A 218 -24.87 5.03 19.54
C LYS A 218 -25.33 5.55 20.91
N PHE A 219 -24.41 6.14 21.68
CA PHE A 219 -24.66 6.49 23.09
C PHE A 219 -25.00 7.97 23.30
N ASN A 220 -24.60 8.85 22.38
CA ASN A 220 -24.79 10.30 22.47
C ASN A 220 -25.52 10.89 21.22
N GLY A 221 -26.02 10.04 20.33
CA GLY A 221 -26.77 10.44 19.13
C GLY A 221 -28.18 10.96 19.45
N ALA A 222 -29.10 10.88 18.47
CA ALA A 222 -30.44 11.50 18.56
C ALA A 222 -31.27 11.08 19.78
N THR A 223 -31.10 9.85 20.27
CA THR A 223 -31.77 9.33 21.47
C THR A 223 -30.95 9.49 22.76
N ASN A 224 -29.69 9.92 22.63
CA ASN A 224 -28.71 10.09 23.70
C ASN A 224 -28.64 8.90 24.67
N SER A 225 -28.98 7.68 24.20
CA SER A 225 -29.05 6.49 25.03
C SER A 225 -29.32 5.19 24.25
N THR A 226 -28.98 4.06 24.87
CA THR A 226 -29.37 2.69 24.49
C THR A 226 -30.01 2.00 25.70
N VAL A 227 -31.08 1.24 25.49
CA VAL A 227 -31.77 0.51 26.57
C VAL A 227 -31.33 -0.95 26.58
N ILE A 228 -30.94 -1.44 27.76
CA ILE A 228 -30.64 -2.85 28.04
C ILE A 228 -31.81 -3.44 28.81
N ARG A 229 -32.17 -4.69 28.51
CA ARG A 229 -33.09 -5.46 29.33
C ARG A 229 -32.29 -6.31 30.32
N SER A 230 -32.54 -6.07 31.59
CA SER A 230 -31.90 -6.73 32.72
C SER A 230 -32.41 -8.14 32.93
N SER A 231 -31.61 -8.97 33.57
CA SER A 231 -31.93 -10.34 33.98
C SER A 231 -33.04 -10.41 35.03
N ASP A 232 -33.20 -9.34 35.82
CA ASP A 232 -34.31 -9.16 36.77
C ASP A 232 -35.63 -8.70 36.11
N GLY A 233 -35.65 -8.56 34.78
CA GLY A 233 -36.81 -8.12 34.01
C GLY A 233 -36.96 -6.60 33.87
N SER A 234 -36.15 -5.80 34.57
CA SER A 234 -36.10 -4.34 34.43
C SER A 234 -35.45 -3.91 33.11
N THR A 235 -35.61 -2.65 32.74
CA THR A 235 -34.89 -2.04 31.61
C THR A 235 -34.01 -0.92 32.13
N ARG A 236 -32.72 -0.96 31.79
CA ARG A 236 -31.72 0.03 32.21
C ARG A 236 -31.26 0.84 31.01
N ARG A 237 -31.11 2.16 31.19
CA ARG A 237 -30.66 3.05 30.11
C ARG A 237 -29.16 3.30 30.23
N ILE A 238 -28.38 2.94 29.22
CA ILE A 238 -27.00 3.39 29.06
C ILE A 238 -26.96 4.69 28.29
N TYR A 239 -26.18 5.66 28.77
CA TYR A 239 -26.03 6.95 28.12
C TYR A 239 -24.71 7.65 28.48
N GLY A 240 -24.44 8.80 27.85
CA GLY A 240 -23.37 9.70 28.29
C GLY A 240 -21.98 9.09 28.13
N TYR A 241 -21.71 8.48 26.98
CA TYR A 241 -20.36 8.09 26.60
C TYR A 241 -19.44 9.32 26.63
N ASP A 242 -18.28 9.19 27.27
CA ASP A 242 -17.25 10.23 27.32
C ASP A 242 -16.19 9.97 26.23
N PRO A 243 -16.14 10.77 25.14
CA PRO A 243 -15.17 10.54 24.08
C PRO A 243 -13.71 10.73 24.52
N ASN A 244 -13.44 11.47 25.60
CA ASN A 244 -12.08 11.60 26.15
C ASN A 244 -11.59 10.31 26.79
N SER A 245 -12.51 9.45 27.22
CA SER A 245 -12.19 8.19 27.87
C SER A 245 -11.79 7.09 26.90
N LEU A 246 -11.99 7.28 25.59
CA LEU A 246 -11.70 6.27 24.59
C LEU A 246 -10.20 6.06 24.45
N GLN A 247 -9.76 4.87 24.84
CA GLN A 247 -8.44 4.35 24.60
C GLN A 247 -8.54 3.24 23.57
N LEU A 248 -7.66 3.26 22.58
CA LEU A 248 -7.50 2.20 21.60
C LEU A 248 -6.02 1.85 21.48
N SER A 249 -5.70 0.57 21.54
CA SER A 249 -4.37 0.03 21.31
C SER A 249 -4.42 -1.05 20.24
N VAL A 250 -3.39 -1.12 19.39
CA VAL A 250 -3.25 -2.19 18.40
C VAL A 250 -1.89 -2.85 18.64
N THR A 251 -1.94 -4.12 19.05
CA THR A 251 -0.78 -4.92 19.46
C THR A 251 -0.82 -6.28 18.77
N SER A 252 0.23 -7.08 18.89
CA SER A 252 0.25 -8.47 18.40
C SER A 252 -0.86 -9.36 19.00
N ASN A 253 -1.39 -8.97 20.17
CA ASN A 253 -2.48 -9.70 20.83
C ASN A 253 -3.87 -9.33 20.31
N GLY A 254 -4.00 -8.25 19.53
CA GLY A 254 -5.27 -7.77 18.98
C GLY A 254 -5.46 -6.26 19.17
N VAL A 255 -6.69 -5.83 18.93
CA VAL A 255 -7.16 -4.46 19.15
C VAL A 255 -7.78 -4.39 20.54
N GLY A 256 -7.11 -3.67 21.45
CA GLY A 256 -7.61 -3.37 22.78
C GLY A 256 -8.39 -2.06 22.78
N PHE A 257 -9.47 -2.01 23.54
CA PHE A 257 -10.20 -0.76 23.77
C PHE A 257 -10.57 -0.58 25.23
N SER A 258 -10.78 0.67 25.62
CA SER A 258 -11.44 1.04 26.87
C SER A 258 -12.23 2.33 26.65
N PHE A 259 -13.43 2.45 27.19
CA PHE A 259 -14.20 3.69 27.22
C PHE A 259 -15.16 3.72 28.41
N LYS A 260 -15.72 4.89 28.72
CA LYS A 260 -16.63 5.11 29.84
C LYS A 260 -17.99 5.61 29.35
N PHE A 261 -19.04 5.18 30.04
CA PHE A 261 -20.42 5.67 29.89
C PHE A 261 -21.13 5.64 31.26
N LYS A 262 -22.37 6.08 31.33
CA LYS A 262 -23.23 6.02 32.52
C LYS A 262 -24.38 5.05 32.31
N THR A 263 -24.89 4.51 33.42
CA THR A 263 -26.17 3.79 33.42
C THR A 263 -27.14 4.47 34.37
N ASP A 264 -28.39 4.55 33.94
CA ASP A 264 -29.53 5.02 34.72
C ASP A 264 -29.97 3.93 35.71
N LEU A 265 -30.15 4.30 36.97
CA LEU A 265 -30.68 3.42 38.01
C LEU A 265 -31.82 4.09 38.75
N ASP A 266 -33.00 3.48 38.67
CA ASP A 266 -34.20 3.98 39.32
C ASP A 266 -34.00 4.21 40.83
N ASN A 267 -34.24 5.45 41.27
CA ASN A 267 -34.11 5.90 42.66
C ASN A 267 -32.68 5.85 43.24
N TRP A 268 -31.67 5.73 42.39
CA TRP A 268 -30.26 5.65 42.78
C TRP A 268 -29.41 6.65 42.00
N CYS A 269 -28.12 6.72 42.34
CA CYS A 269 -27.17 7.49 41.57
C CYS A 269 -26.70 6.71 40.34
N ASP A 270 -26.43 7.42 39.25
CA ASP A 270 -25.94 6.81 38.02
C ASP A 270 -24.43 6.55 38.12
N PRO A 271 -23.99 5.27 38.15
CA PRO A 271 -22.58 4.94 38.17
C PRO A 271 -21.94 5.14 36.79
N THR A 272 -20.63 5.35 36.79
CA THR A 272 -19.82 5.34 35.57
C THR A 272 -19.34 3.92 35.31
N ILE A 273 -19.68 3.37 34.15
CA ILE A 273 -19.21 2.07 33.70
C ILE A 273 -18.03 2.28 32.76
N ARG A 274 -16.91 1.63 33.06
CA ARG A 274 -15.80 1.48 32.11
C ARG A 274 -15.94 0.15 31.39
N ALA A 275 -16.14 0.22 30.08
CA ALA A 275 -16.08 -0.89 29.17
C ALA A 275 -14.67 -1.09 28.66
N TYR A 276 -14.15 -2.32 28.68
CA TYR A 276 -12.85 -2.63 28.10
C TYR A 276 -12.79 -4.07 27.60
N GLY A 277 -11.94 -4.33 26.62
CA GLY A 277 -11.82 -5.66 26.02
C GLY A 277 -10.70 -5.71 25.00
N THR A 278 -10.49 -6.90 24.44
CA THR A 278 -9.52 -7.09 23.35
C THR A 278 -10.08 -8.07 22.35
N PHE A 279 -10.06 -7.69 21.07
CA PHE A 279 -10.54 -8.53 19.99
C PHE A 279 -9.52 -8.64 18.86
N LYS A 280 -9.70 -9.66 18.04
CA LYS A 280 -9.10 -9.79 16.71
C LYS A 280 -10.22 -9.79 15.69
N LEU A 281 -9.90 -9.43 14.46
CA LEU A 281 -10.82 -9.67 13.35
C LEU A 281 -10.58 -11.09 12.85
N ASN A 282 -11.62 -11.91 12.86
CA ASN A 282 -11.62 -13.12 12.06
C ASN A 282 -12.20 -12.77 10.69
N ALA A 283 -11.47 -13.09 9.63
CA ALA A 283 -11.88 -12.79 8.26
C ALA A 283 -11.79 -14.09 7.45
N ASN A 284 -12.89 -14.50 6.86
CA ASN A 284 -12.97 -15.71 6.04
C ASN A 284 -13.98 -15.51 4.92
N SER A 285 -14.24 -16.55 4.12
CA SER A 285 -15.20 -16.51 3.02
C SER A 285 -16.62 -16.08 3.42
N SER A 286 -16.98 -16.19 4.70
CA SER A 286 -18.28 -15.77 5.25
C SER A 286 -18.32 -14.30 5.69
N GLY A 287 -17.18 -13.59 5.64
CA GLY A 287 -17.07 -12.17 5.98
C GLY A 287 -16.08 -11.87 7.10
N ILE A 288 -16.16 -10.64 7.61
CA ILE A 288 -15.41 -10.18 8.77
C ILE A 288 -16.29 -10.35 10.02
N SER A 289 -15.72 -10.92 11.08
CA SER A 289 -16.35 -11.10 12.38
C SER A 289 -15.37 -10.70 13.50
N VAL A 290 -15.92 -10.37 14.66
CA VAL A 290 -15.12 -10.06 15.84
C VAL A 290 -14.85 -11.35 16.61
N GLN A 291 -13.58 -11.66 16.81
CA GLN A 291 -13.15 -12.73 17.70
C GLN A 291 -12.62 -12.14 19.00
N TRP A 292 -13.35 -12.36 20.08
CA TRP A 292 -12.94 -11.90 21.40
C TRP A 292 -11.74 -12.69 21.92
N VAL A 293 -10.65 -11.99 22.22
CA VAL A 293 -9.51 -12.52 23.00
C VAL A 293 -9.84 -12.40 24.48
N ASN A 294 -10.25 -11.20 24.87
CA ASN A 294 -10.90 -10.91 26.13
C ASN A 294 -12.24 -10.27 25.79
N ALA A 295 -13.34 -10.96 26.05
CA ALA A 295 -14.69 -10.42 25.87
C ALA A 295 -14.83 -9.09 26.64
N PRO A 296 -15.72 -8.19 26.21
CA PRO A 296 -15.92 -6.92 26.88
C PRO A 296 -16.28 -7.14 28.34
N GLN A 297 -15.47 -6.58 29.23
CA GLN A 297 -15.73 -6.49 30.64
C GLN A 297 -16.21 -5.09 30.96
N ALA A 298 -17.03 -5.01 32.00
CA ALA A 298 -17.45 -3.75 32.60
C ALA A 298 -16.82 -3.66 33.98
N SER A 299 -16.42 -2.45 34.38
CA SER A 299 -16.14 -2.13 35.78
C SER A 299 -16.89 -0.87 36.18
N LEU A 300 -17.52 -0.87 37.36
CA LEU A 300 -18.33 0.22 37.89
C LEU A 300 -17.53 1.16 38.79
N GLU A 301 -17.78 2.45 38.63
CA GLU A 301 -17.25 3.53 39.47
C GLU A 301 -18.42 4.40 39.96
N TRP A 302 -18.69 4.37 41.27
CA TRP A 302 -19.80 5.09 41.88
C TRP A 302 -19.42 6.53 42.25
N PRO A 303 -20.31 7.51 42.07
CA PRO A 303 -20.08 8.86 42.56
C PRO A 303 -19.88 8.87 44.08
N LEU A 304 -18.89 9.64 44.58
CA LEU A 304 -18.49 9.69 46.00
C LEU A 304 -19.66 9.95 46.98
N ARG A 305 -20.65 10.76 46.58
CA ARG A 305 -21.83 11.05 47.43
C ARG A 305 -22.76 9.86 47.63
N CYS A 306 -22.65 8.84 46.77
CA CYS A 306 -23.48 7.65 46.76
C CYS A 306 -22.75 6.48 47.44
N VAL A 307 -21.41 6.50 47.41
CA VAL A 307 -20.55 5.66 48.27
C VAL A 307 -20.80 5.98 49.75
N ALA A 308 -21.04 7.26 50.10
CA ALA A 308 -21.39 7.63 51.48
C ALA A 308 -22.73 7.04 51.97
N VAL A 309 -23.68 6.78 51.06
CA VAL A 309 -24.96 6.11 51.38
C VAL A 309 -24.75 4.59 51.59
N GLN A 310 -23.70 3.99 51.00
CA GLN A 310 -23.32 2.59 51.25
C GLN A 310 -22.88 2.33 52.70
N VAL A 311 -22.50 3.38 53.44
CA VAL A 311 -22.03 3.27 54.84
C VAL A 311 -23.19 3.24 55.86
N VAL A 312 -24.45 3.35 55.43
CA VAL A 312 -25.59 3.14 56.33
C VAL A 312 -25.78 1.62 56.55
N PRO A 313 -25.53 1.07 57.75
CA PRO A 313 -25.24 -0.36 57.93
C PRO A 313 -26.41 -1.34 57.79
N ILE A 314 -27.62 -0.93 57.39
CA ILE A 314 -28.81 -1.75 57.65
C ILE A 314 -29.14 -2.77 56.53
N LEU A 315 -28.61 -2.64 55.30
CA LEU A 315 -28.87 -3.61 54.21
C LEU A 315 -27.71 -3.77 53.20
N GLY A 316 -26.48 -4.02 53.66
CA GLY A 316 -25.26 -4.13 52.83
C GLY A 316 -25.24 -5.23 51.74
N LEU A 317 -26.30 -6.04 51.62
CA LEU A 317 -26.47 -7.05 50.57
C LEU A 317 -27.07 -6.50 49.27
N VAL A 318 -27.85 -5.41 49.34
CA VAL A 318 -28.54 -4.87 48.17
C VAL A 318 -27.60 -4.08 47.24
N PRO A 319 -26.71 -3.19 47.73
CA PRO A 319 -25.82 -2.43 46.85
C PRO A 319 -24.76 -3.30 46.16
N THR A 320 -24.24 -4.32 46.84
CA THR A 320 -23.26 -5.28 46.31
C THR A 320 -23.89 -6.21 45.28
N LEU A 321 -25.11 -6.69 45.53
CA LEU A 321 -25.87 -7.47 44.54
C LEU A 321 -26.22 -6.64 43.30
N ILE A 322 -26.67 -5.38 43.48
CA ILE A 322 -26.96 -4.47 42.37
C ILE A 322 -25.68 -4.19 41.56
N TYR A 323 -24.54 -4.00 42.23
CA TYR A 323 -23.24 -3.84 41.58
C TYR A 323 -22.92 -5.04 40.67
N ASP A 324 -22.95 -6.25 41.22
CA ASP A 324 -22.61 -7.49 40.49
C ASP A 324 -23.57 -7.73 39.31
N ILE A 325 -24.86 -7.47 39.49
CA ILE A 325 -25.89 -7.61 38.45
C ILE A 325 -25.64 -6.62 37.31
N ILE A 326 -25.42 -5.34 37.62
CA ILE A 326 -25.20 -4.31 36.59
C ILE A 326 -23.93 -4.59 35.81
N GLU A 327 -22.84 -4.97 36.47
CA GLU A 327 -21.58 -5.30 35.80
C GLU A 327 -21.73 -6.48 34.84
N SER A 328 -22.36 -7.56 35.31
CA SER A 328 -22.61 -8.77 34.51
C SER A 328 -23.50 -8.47 33.30
N GLU A 329 -24.58 -7.73 33.48
CA GLU A 329 -25.50 -7.38 32.40
C GLU A 329 -24.90 -6.39 31.40
N ALA A 330 -24.17 -5.38 31.89
CA ALA A 330 -23.46 -4.46 31.04
C ALA A 330 -22.42 -5.19 30.18
N ALA A 331 -21.61 -6.09 30.77
CA ALA A 331 -20.63 -6.89 30.04
C ALA A 331 -21.30 -7.74 28.93
N ASN A 332 -22.40 -8.43 29.26
CA ASN A 332 -23.14 -9.26 28.30
C ASN A 332 -23.75 -8.41 27.16
N SER A 333 -24.41 -7.30 27.48
CA SER A 333 -25.04 -6.42 26.49
C SER A 333 -24.05 -5.62 25.65
N MET A 334 -22.89 -5.31 26.19
CA MET A 334 -21.84 -4.58 25.49
C MET A 334 -21.23 -5.41 24.37
N THR A 335 -21.19 -6.73 24.52
CA THR A 335 -20.57 -7.63 23.53
C THR A 335 -21.18 -7.45 22.15
N SER A 336 -22.50 -7.60 22.00
CA SER A 336 -23.18 -7.43 20.71
C SER A 336 -23.14 -5.98 20.20
N THR A 337 -23.23 -5.00 21.10
CA THR A 337 -23.20 -3.58 20.73
C THR A 337 -21.85 -3.17 20.19
N ILE A 338 -20.77 -3.61 20.84
CA ILE A 338 -19.40 -3.31 20.42
C ILE A 338 -19.07 -4.09 19.15
N GLU A 339 -19.49 -5.35 19.05
CA GLU A 339 -19.34 -6.14 17.83
C GLU A 339 -20.01 -5.45 16.63
N SER A 340 -21.29 -5.06 16.73
CA SER A 340 -21.98 -4.29 15.69
C SER A 340 -21.23 -3.00 15.39
N SER A 341 -20.86 -2.22 16.41
CA SER A 341 -20.16 -0.95 16.21
C SER A 341 -18.80 -1.12 15.54
N ILE A 342 -18.07 -2.21 15.82
CA ILE A 342 -16.81 -2.53 15.14
C ILE A 342 -17.11 -2.87 13.68
N ILE A 343 -18.01 -3.83 13.42
CA ILE A 343 -18.32 -4.30 12.07
C ILE A 343 -18.88 -3.16 11.20
N ASP A 344 -19.84 -2.39 11.72
CA ASP A 344 -20.46 -1.25 11.04
C ASP A 344 -19.45 -0.12 10.80
N SER A 345 -18.39 -0.03 11.63
CA SER A 345 -17.37 0.99 11.45
C SER A 345 -16.35 0.61 10.39
N LEU A 346 -16.13 -0.70 10.12
CA LEU A 346 -15.22 -1.16 9.09
C LEU A 346 -15.78 -0.82 7.71
N PRO A 347 -14.93 -0.58 6.70
CA PRO A 347 -15.40 -0.41 5.33
C PRO A 347 -16.18 -1.63 4.89
N GLU A 348 -17.22 -1.41 4.07
CA GLU A 348 -18.00 -2.49 3.48
C GLU A 348 -17.08 -3.45 2.71
N THR A 349 -16.96 -4.67 3.24
CA THR A 349 -16.16 -5.75 2.63
C THR A 349 -17.03 -6.80 1.96
N THR A 350 -18.33 -6.55 1.81
CA THR A 350 -19.33 -7.44 1.20
C THR A 350 -18.91 -7.95 -0.18
N ASN A 351 -18.25 -7.11 -0.99
CA ASN A 351 -17.76 -7.49 -2.32
C ASN A 351 -16.37 -8.17 -2.32
N VAL A 352 -15.70 -8.21 -1.17
CA VAL A 352 -14.34 -8.77 -1.00
C VAL A 352 -14.37 -10.08 -0.20
N GLN A 353 -15.55 -10.50 0.27
CA GLN A 353 -15.74 -11.70 1.11
C GLN A 353 -15.09 -12.96 0.51
N LEU A 354 -15.17 -13.12 -0.81
CA LEU A 354 -14.60 -14.25 -1.55
C LEU A 354 -13.08 -14.41 -1.38
N PHE A 355 -12.39 -13.36 -0.93
CA PHE A 355 -10.94 -13.32 -0.87
C PHE A 355 -10.39 -13.12 0.54
N LEU A 356 -11.24 -13.07 1.58
CA LEU A 356 -10.77 -12.85 2.95
C LEU A 356 -9.93 -14.03 3.47
N ASP A 357 -8.74 -13.73 3.99
CA ASP A 357 -7.73 -14.68 4.46
C ASP A 357 -7.17 -14.27 5.83
N GLY A 358 -8.07 -14.06 6.79
CA GLY A 358 -7.74 -13.72 8.17
C GLY A 358 -7.31 -12.27 8.36
N SER A 359 -6.87 -11.97 9.59
CA SER A 359 -6.25 -10.69 9.93
C SER A 359 -4.99 -10.89 10.75
N THR A 360 -4.10 -9.90 10.67
CA THR A 360 -2.90 -9.81 11.49
C THR A 360 -2.79 -8.41 12.08
N THR A 361 -1.99 -8.26 13.12
CA THR A 361 -1.74 -6.96 13.73
C THR A 361 -0.24 -6.68 13.81
N ARG A 362 0.09 -5.40 13.67
CA ARG A 362 1.43 -4.83 13.89
C ARG A 362 1.26 -3.64 14.83
N SER A 363 2.36 -3.10 15.35
CA SER A 363 2.29 -1.93 16.24
C SER A 363 1.54 -0.79 15.54
N ASN A 364 0.45 -0.32 16.15
CA ASN A 364 -0.43 0.74 15.63
C ASN A 364 -1.16 0.44 14.30
N GLU A 365 -1.18 -0.81 13.83
CA GLU A 365 -1.80 -1.16 12.53
C GLU A 365 -2.50 -2.52 12.57
N LEU A 366 -3.75 -2.56 12.10
CA LEU A 366 -4.53 -3.78 11.86
C LEU A 366 -4.52 -4.08 10.36
N LEU A 367 -4.21 -5.32 10.00
CA LEU A 367 -4.13 -5.77 8.61
C LEU A 367 -5.19 -6.82 8.35
N VAL A 368 -6.16 -6.51 7.49
CA VAL A 368 -7.13 -7.50 6.97
C VAL A 368 -6.52 -8.10 5.70
N ASN A 369 -6.19 -9.38 5.73
CA ASN A 369 -5.47 -10.03 4.65
C ASN A 369 -6.44 -10.62 3.63
N LEU A 370 -6.10 -10.49 2.35
CA LEU A 370 -6.85 -11.04 1.24
C LEU A 370 -6.01 -11.99 0.39
N LYS A 371 -6.57 -13.12 -0.05
CA LYS A 371 -6.00 -13.99 -1.08
C LYS A 371 -6.72 -13.76 -2.40
N LEU A 372 -6.21 -12.82 -3.18
CA LEU A 372 -6.77 -12.52 -4.50
C LEU A 372 -6.23 -13.49 -5.56
N PRO A 373 -7.10 -14.14 -6.36
CA PRO A 373 -6.70 -15.13 -7.37
C PRO A 373 -6.19 -14.48 -8.67
N ALA A 374 -5.49 -13.35 -8.55
CA ALA A 374 -4.95 -12.61 -9.69
C ALA A 374 -3.53 -12.12 -9.38
N PRO A 375 -2.65 -12.06 -10.39
CA PRO A 375 -1.34 -11.44 -10.22
C PRO A 375 -1.50 -9.94 -9.94
N SER A 376 -0.45 -9.36 -9.39
CA SER A 376 -0.48 -7.96 -8.96
C SER A 376 0.92 -7.38 -8.89
N ILE A 377 0.98 -6.06 -8.80
CA ILE A 377 2.21 -5.33 -8.52
C ILE A 377 2.07 -4.62 -7.19
N LYS A 378 3.16 -4.51 -6.45
CA LYS A 378 3.24 -3.67 -5.26
C LYS A 378 4.05 -2.41 -5.59
N LEU A 379 3.60 -1.27 -5.08
CA LEU A 379 4.22 0.04 -5.25
C LEU A 379 4.44 0.63 -3.86
N ASN A 380 5.60 1.24 -3.63
CA ASN A 380 5.83 2.10 -2.47
C ASN A 380 5.43 3.52 -2.83
N VAL A 381 4.19 3.90 -2.53
CA VAL A 381 3.70 5.25 -2.79
C VAL A 381 4.31 6.18 -1.74
N PRO A 382 5.26 7.08 -2.11
CA PRO A 382 5.84 8.00 -1.14
C PRO A 382 4.77 8.96 -0.58
N TYR A 383 5.06 9.55 0.59
CA TYR A 383 4.21 10.57 1.18
C TYR A 383 4.35 11.91 0.44
N ASP A 384 3.79 11.97 -0.77
CA ASP A 384 3.78 13.15 -1.62
C ASP A 384 2.35 13.67 -1.76
N ALA A 385 2.16 14.95 -1.45
CA ALA A 385 0.91 15.61 -1.75
C ALA A 385 0.58 15.45 -3.23
N PHE A 386 -0.70 15.28 -3.52
CA PHE A 386 -1.14 14.84 -4.84
C PHE A 386 -0.71 15.77 -6.00
N ASP A 387 -0.58 17.06 -5.75
CA ASP A 387 -0.19 18.06 -6.78
C ASP A 387 1.33 18.20 -6.95
N MET A 388 2.13 17.34 -6.30
CA MET A 388 3.57 17.27 -6.55
C MET A 388 3.86 16.56 -7.88
N ASN A 389 4.81 17.09 -8.63
CA ASN A 389 5.21 16.49 -9.91
C ASN A 389 5.89 15.13 -9.69
N ARG A 390 5.27 14.07 -10.22
CA ARG A 390 5.84 12.72 -10.27
C ARG A 390 5.55 12.04 -11.61
N SER A 391 6.42 11.10 -11.97
CA SER A 391 6.13 10.16 -13.04
C SER A 391 4.90 9.33 -12.67
N ALA A 392 3.97 9.21 -13.61
CA ALA A 392 2.80 8.37 -13.45
C ALA A 392 3.18 6.89 -13.58
N THR A 393 2.34 6.02 -13.03
CA THR A 393 2.34 4.59 -13.28
C THR A 393 1.49 4.32 -14.53
N LEU A 394 2.06 3.61 -15.50
CA LEU A 394 1.31 3.18 -16.68
C LEU A 394 0.60 1.86 -16.44
N PHE A 395 -0.64 1.80 -16.92
CA PHE A 395 -1.47 0.61 -16.97
C PHE A 395 -2.02 0.40 -18.38
N PRO A 396 -2.23 -0.85 -18.82
CA PRO A 396 -2.96 -1.11 -20.05
C PRO A 396 -4.36 -0.48 -19.99
N SER A 397 -4.82 0.10 -21.11
CA SER A 397 -6.18 0.64 -21.16
C SER A 397 -7.21 -0.49 -21.11
N GLY A 398 -8.30 -0.29 -20.35
CA GLY A 398 -9.38 -1.25 -20.14
C GLY A 398 -9.23 -2.14 -18.91
N GLU A 399 -8.12 -2.05 -18.16
CA GLU A 399 -7.90 -2.84 -16.94
C GLU A 399 -8.80 -2.42 -15.79
N ASN A 400 -9.43 -3.39 -15.11
CA ASN A 400 -10.01 -3.15 -13.79
C ASN A 400 -8.93 -3.31 -12.73
N LEU A 401 -8.55 -2.19 -12.10
CA LEU A 401 -7.48 -2.12 -11.11
C LEU A 401 -8.09 -2.03 -9.71
N THR A 402 -7.88 -3.06 -8.90
CA THR A 402 -8.24 -3.04 -7.47
C THR A 402 -7.07 -2.55 -6.64
N LEU A 403 -7.35 -1.61 -5.74
CA LEU A 403 -6.36 -1.02 -4.85
C LEU A 403 -6.45 -1.65 -3.47
N LEU A 404 -5.33 -2.21 -3.00
CA LEU A 404 -5.16 -2.68 -1.63
C LEU A 404 -3.96 -1.97 -1.02
N ALA A 405 -4.20 -1.10 -0.06
CA ALA A 405 -3.14 -0.33 0.57
C ALA A 405 -3.01 -0.63 2.06
N SER A 406 -1.78 -0.57 2.55
CA SER A 406 -1.43 -0.65 3.96
C SER A 406 -0.22 0.25 4.26
N GLY A 407 0.16 0.31 5.54
CA GLY A 407 1.29 1.07 6.04
C GLY A 407 0.88 2.33 6.78
N LEU A 408 1.71 2.74 7.73
CA LEU A 408 1.55 3.97 8.52
C LEU A 408 2.24 5.13 7.81
N GLY A 409 1.62 5.63 6.74
CA GLY A 409 2.24 6.61 5.86
C GLY A 409 2.38 8.02 6.44
N VAL A 410 1.66 8.36 7.51
CA VAL A 410 1.81 9.63 8.23
C VAL A 410 2.47 9.43 9.58
N ASN A 411 3.28 10.41 9.97
CA ASN A 411 3.74 10.62 11.34
C ASN A 411 3.75 12.13 11.61
N ASP A 412 2.71 12.63 12.28
CA ASP A 412 2.52 14.06 12.54
C ASP A 412 1.84 14.26 13.90
N TYR A 413 1.68 15.50 14.37
CA TYR A 413 1.04 15.76 15.65
C TYR A 413 -0.49 15.80 15.56
N VAL A 414 -1.16 15.24 16.57
CA VAL A 414 -2.62 15.39 16.73
C VAL A 414 -2.95 16.88 16.91
N ALA A 415 -3.86 17.39 16.09
CA ALA A 415 -4.29 18.77 16.17
C ALA A 415 -5.14 19.05 17.41
N GLY A 416 -4.90 20.19 18.06
CA GLY A 416 -5.72 20.68 19.16
C GLY A 416 -5.54 19.93 20.50
N VAL A 417 -4.51 19.09 20.63
CA VAL A 417 -4.25 18.31 21.86
C VAL A 417 -3.01 18.85 22.58
N SER A 418 -3.10 18.96 23.91
CA SER A 418 -2.00 19.29 24.81
C SER A 418 -1.97 18.30 25.98
N PRO A 419 -0.83 17.63 26.27
CA PRO A 419 0.45 17.70 25.57
C PRO A 419 0.37 17.14 24.14
N GLN A 420 1.29 17.57 23.28
CA GLN A 420 1.35 17.08 21.90
C GLN A 420 1.58 15.57 21.86
N THR A 421 0.80 14.88 21.04
CA THR A 421 0.91 13.43 20.81
C THR A 421 1.06 13.17 19.32
N THR A 422 1.78 12.09 19.00
CA THR A 422 2.01 11.69 17.61
C THR A 422 0.87 10.84 17.08
N LEU A 423 0.44 11.15 15.86
CA LEU A 423 -0.57 10.45 15.08
C LEU A 423 0.09 9.72 13.92
N TYR A 424 -0.22 8.42 13.83
CA TYR A 424 0.09 7.60 12.67
C TYR A 424 -1.20 7.27 11.90
N SER A 425 -1.21 7.56 10.60
CA SER A 425 -2.37 7.31 9.73
C SER A 425 -2.06 6.28 8.66
N GLY A 426 -3.05 5.43 8.39
CA GLY A 426 -3.07 4.54 7.24
C GLY A 426 -3.50 5.25 5.96
N PRO A 427 -3.75 4.48 4.88
CA PRO A 427 -4.09 4.99 3.56
C PRO A 427 -5.53 5.53 3.46
N ASN A 428 -6.40 5.27 4.44
CA ASN A 428 -7.75 5.85 4.49
C ASN A 428 -7.73 7.32 4.94
N GLY A 429 -6.66 7.71 5.64
CA GLY A 429 -6.45 9.06 6.15
C GLY A 429 -7.25 9.34 7.42
N VAL A 430 -6.98 10.49 8.03
CA VAL A 430 -7.71 10.98 9.21
C VAL A 430 -8.43 12.29 8.93
N PRO A 431 -9.52 12.62 9.64
CA PRO A 431 -10.24 13.86 9.41
C PRO A 431 -9.35 15.09 9.62
N ARG A 432 -9.63 16.15 8.88
CA ARG A 432 -8.99 17.45 9.10
C ARG A 432 -9.50 18.05 10.41
N TYR A 433 -8.64 18.75 11.14
CA TYR A 433 -9.04 19.52 12.31
C TYR A 433 -10.18 20.48 11.97
N GLY A 434 -11.23 20.48 12.78
CA GLY A 434 -12.44 21.30 12.57
C GLY A 434 -13.43 20.77 11.52
N SER A 435 -13.15 19.63 10.85
CA SER A 435 -14.07 19.04 9.84
C SER A 435 -15.05 18.01 10.41
N THR A 436 -14.89 17.62 11.67
CA THR A 436 -15.70 16.61 12.33
C THR A 436 -16.71 17.23 13.29
N THR A 437 -17.89 16.62 13.40
CA THR A 437 -18.96 17.05 14.31
C THR A 437 -18.96 16.33 15.65
N TRP A 438 -18.15 15.28 15.82
CA TRP A 438 -18.06 14.53 17.08
C TRP A 438 -16.82 14.92 17.90
N PRO A 439 -16.86 14.87 19.25
CA PRO A 439 -15.82 15.43 20.11
C PRO A 439 -14.55 14.56 20.16
N ASN A 440 -13.37 15.19 20.24
CA ASN A 440 -12.06 14.55 20.46
C ASN A 440 -11.50 13.70 19.31
N ALA A 441 -12.02 13.85 18.09
CA ALA A 441 -11.46 13.23 16.89
C ALA A 441 -9.92 13.30 16.82
N GLN A 442 -9.25 12.19 16.48
CA GLN A 442 -7.83 12.16 16.12
C GLN A 442 -7.69 12.83 14.74
N THR A 443 -7.23 14.07 14.72
CA THR A 443 -7.22 14.90 13.50
C THR A 443 -5.87 15.51 13.22
N LEU A 444 -5.71 15.98 11.98
CA LEU A 444 -4.53 16.71 11.53
C LEU A 444 -4.89 18.14 11.14
N SER A 445 -4.05 19.09 11.53
CA SER A 445 -4.14 20.48 11.10
C SER A 445 -3.38 20.64 9.78
N ARG A 446 -3.88 21.52 8.91
CA ARG A 446 -3.25 21.85 7.63
C ARG A 446 -3.32 23.34 7.39
N ALA A 447 -2.22 23.89 6.88
CA ALA A 447 -2.07 25.32 6.66
C ALA A 447 -3.10 25.86 5.66
N THR A 448 -3.41 25.07 4.64
CA THR A 448 -4.38 25.40 3.58
C THR A 448 -5.30 24.21 3.31
N ASN A 449 -6.23 24.39 2.37
CA ASN A 449 -7.07 23.29 1.92
C ASN A 449 -6.24 22.28 1.11
N PRO A 450 -6.41 20.97 1.35
CA PRO A 450 -5.80 19.96 0.50
C PRO A 450 -6.45 19.98 -0.90
N VAL A 451 -5.84 19.26 -1.82
CA VAL A 451 -6.29 19.11 -3.22
C VAL A 451 -7.77 18.74 -3.30
N TRP A 452 -8.23 17.87 -2.42
CA TRP A 452 -9.64 17.51 -2.30
C TRP A 452 -10.18 17.87 -0.91
N ASN A 453 -10.73 19.08 -0.83
CA ASN A 453 -11.32 19.57 0.41
C ASN A 453 -12.57 18.74 0.78
N GLY A 454 -12.72 18.43 2.07
CA GLY A 454 -13.80 17.58 2.59
C GLY A 454 -13.48 16.08 2.65
N LEU A 455 -12.40 15.63 2.01
CA LEU A 455 -11.87 14.28 2.23
C LEU A 455 -10.85 14.26 3.38
N PRO A 456 -10.66 13.11 4.04
CA PRO A 456 -9.62 12.93 5.04
C PRO A 456 -8.23 13.32 4.51
N ILE A 457 -7.44 13.88 5.42
CA ILE A 457 -6.05 14.23 5.20
C ILE A 457 -5.23 12.94 5.11
N ALA A 458 -4.20 12.97 4.27
CA ALA A 458 -3.31 11.84 4.01
C ALA A 458 -3.95 10.64 3.31
N ARG A 459 -5.24 10.71 2.97
CA ARG A 459 -5.92 9.67 2.20
C ARG A 459 -5.20 9.43 0.88
N LEU A 460 -4.95 8.16 0.55
CA LEU A 460 -4.40 7.77 -0.74
C LEU A 460 -5.40 8.15 -1.86
N LEU A 461 -4.89 8.78 -2.90
CA LEU A 461 -5.64 9.17 -4.09
C LEU A 461 -4.97 8.57 -5.33
N ALA A 462 -5.78 8.35 -6.37
CA ALA A 462 -5.31 8.00 -7.71
C ALA A 462 -5.93 8.95 -8.73
N ARG A 463 -5.13 9.63 -9.57
CA ARG A 463 -5.64 10.48 -10.66
C ARG A 463 -5.25 9.89 -11.99
N MET A 464 -6.26 9.76 -12.84
CA MET A 464 -6.13 9.39 -14.22
C MET A 464 -6.43 10.61 -15.08
N SER A 465 -5.71 10.75 -16.20
CA SER A 465 -6.03 11.71 -17.24
C SER A 465 -6.51 10.95 -18.47
N PRO A 466 -7.80 10.56 -18.53
CA PRO A 466 -8.31 9.75 -19.64
C PRO A 466 -8.25 10.48 -20.99
N THR A 467 -8.27 11.82 -20.96
CA THR A 467 -8.00 12.67 -22.13
C THR A 467 -7.10 13.84 -21.75
N ILE A 468 -6.62 14.61 -22.72
CA ILE A 468 -5.85 15.85 -22.48
C ILE A 468 -6.70 16.90 -21.72
N LEU A 469 -8.03 16.80 -21.82
CA LEU A 469 -8.97 17.80 -21.31
C LEU A 469 -9.77 17.30 -20.08
N SER A 470 -9.59 16.05 -19.67
CA SER A 470 -10.33 15.47 -18.55
C SER A 470 -9.41 14.76 -17.58
N THR A 471 -9.71 14.91 -16.30
CA THR A 471 -9.03 14.21 -15.22
C THR A 471 -10.05 13.61 -14.27
N SER A 472 -9.86 12.36 -13.90
CA SER A 472 -10.66 11.65 -12.91
C SER A 472 -9.78 11.35 -11.72
N THR A 473 -10.15 11.86 -10.55
CA THR A 473 -9.47 11.56 -9.28
C THR A 473 -10.33 10.60 -8.49
N TYR A 474 -9.77 9.44 -8.18
CA TYR A 474 -10.35 8.39 -7.39
C TYR A 474 -9.83 8.49 -5.97
N GLN A 475 -10.74 8.43 -5.00
CA GLN A 475 -10.38 8.32 -3.60
C GLN A 475 -10.23 6.84 -3.23
N TYR A 476 -9.14 6.52 -2.53
CA TYR A 476 -8.98 5.19 -1.96
C TYR A 476 -10.07 4.94 -0.91
N THR A 477 -10.80 3.86 -1.13
CA THR A 477 -11.49 3.13 -0.08
C THR A 477 -10.98 1.69 -0.10
N PRO A 478 -10.98 0.98 1.04
CA PRO A 478 -10.39 -0.35 1.12
C PRO A 478 -10.98 -1.34 0.12
N GLY A 479 -10.13 -1.90 -0.75
CA GLY A 479 -10.55 -2.87 -1.77
C GLY A 479 -11.30 -2.27 -2.96
N CYS A 480 -11.29 -0.96 -3.13
CA CYS A 480 -11.99 -0.32 -4.23
C CYS A 480 -11.30 -0.57 -5.58
N THR A 481 -12.11 -0.55 -6.64
CA THR A 481 -11.69 -0.83 -8.01
C THR A 481 -12.05 0.35 -8.92
N PHE A 482 -11.17 0.69 -9.85
CA PHE A 482 -11.49 1.61 -10.94
C PHE A 482 -10.98 1.06 -12.27
N LYS A 483 -11.57 1.53 -13.36
CA LYS A 483 -11.18 1.12 -14.71
C LYS A 483 -10.12 2.08 -15.26
N ALA A 484 -8.98 1.55 -15.67
CA ALA A 484 -7.89 2.31 -16.24
C ALA A 484 -8.20 2.61 -17.72
N ASN A 485 -8.74 3.80 -18.01
CA ASN A 485 -9.13 4.21 -19.36
C ASN A 485 -8.26 5.34 -19.91
N ASN A 486 -7.86 5.25 -21.17
CA ASN A 486 -7.30 6.37 -21.95
C ASN A 486 -7.60 6.17 -23.45
N MET A 487 -7.81 7.28 -24.17
CA MET A 487 -7.96 7.30 -25.64
C MET A 487 -6.72 6.79 -26.40
N LEU A 488 -5.52 6.88 -25.80
CA LEU A 488 -4.25 6.53 -26.46
C LEU A 488 -3.71 5.13 -26.08
N GLY A 489 -4.58 4.22 -25.63
CA GLY A 489 -4.25 2.80 -25.41
C GLY A 489 -3.46 2.47 -24.13
N ARG A 490 -2.97 3.46 -23.38
CA ARG A 490 -2.32 3.27 -22.06
C ARG A 490 -2.82 4.30 -21.05
N ALA A 491 -3.32 3.85 -19.91
CA ALA A 491 -3.79 4.71 -18.84
C ALA A 491 -2.62 5.17 -17.96
N SER A 492 -2.51 6.48 -17.78
CA SER A 492 -1.51 7.11 -16.91
C SER A 492 -2.17 7.44 -15.58
N VAL A 493 -1.71 6.79 -14.51
CA VAL A 493 -2.28 6.95 -13.16
C VAL A 493 -1.21 7.49 -12.23
N ARG A 494 -1.50 8.61 -11.57
CA ARG A 494 -0.65 9.16 -10.51
C ARG A 494 -1.24 8.78 -9.16
N PHE A 495 -0.41 8.23 -8.28
CA PHE A 495 -0.76 8.01 -6.88
C PHE A 495 -0.19 9.13 -6.01
N GLY A 496 -0.83 9.43 -4.90
CA GLY A 496 -0.36 10.43 -3.95
C GLY A 496 -1.33 10.57 -2.80
N VAL A 497 -1.09 11.53 -1.92
CA VAL A 497 -1.91 11.71 -0.72
C VAL A 497 -2.72 13.00 -0.78
N ASN A 498 -3.93 12.96 -0.21
CA ASN A 498 -4.78 14.14 -0.04
C ASN A 498 -4.19 15.04 1.06
N ASP A 499 -3.22 15.85 0.68
CA ASP A 499 -2.54 16.77 1.59
C ASP A 499 -2.15 18.07 0.86
N THR A 500 -1.70 19.07 1.60
CA THR A 500 -1.11 20.29 1.05
C THR A 500 0.34 20.01 0.66
N VAL A 501 0.82 20.65 -0.41
CA VAL A 501 2.22 20.52 -0.85
C VAL A 501 3.18 20.94 0.26
N THR A 502 2.87 22.03 0.96
CA THR A 502 3.69 22.55 2.07
C THR A 502 3.82 21.54 3.22
N ASP A 503 2.70 20.94 3.64
CA ASP A 503 2.70 19.98 4.75
C ASP A 503 3.37 18.65 4.36
N ALA A 504 3.14 18.15 3.15
CA ALA A 504 3.83 16.95 2.66
C ALA A 504 5.35 17.18 2.53
N GLN A 505 5.78 18.34 2.04
CA GLN A 505 7.21 18.69 2.00
C GLN A 505 7.82 18.76 3.39
N ARG A 506 7.14 19.39 4.36
CA ARG A 506 7.56 19.41 5.77
C ARG A 506 7.75 18.00 6.33
N LEU A 507 6.77 17.13 6.11
CA LEU A 507 6.77 15.76 6.64
C LEU A 507 7.83 14.86 6.02
N ARG A 508 8.30 15.15 4.80
CA ARG A 508 9.46 14.50 4.20
C ARG A 508 10.79 15.05 4.72
N GLY A 509 10.89 16.38 4.88
CA GLY A 509 12.14 17.06 5.24
C GLY A 509 12.53 16.92 6.71
N ILE A 510 11.56 16.74 7.61
CA ILE A 510 11.78 16.60 9.05
C ILE A 510 11.82 15.11 9.38
N PHE A 511 13.02 14.51 9.41
CA PHE A 511 13.30 13.15 9.89
C PHE A 511 12.72 11.95 9.10
N GLY A 512 12.37 12.07 7.81
CA GLY A 512 11.81 10.93 7.07
C GLY A 512 10.54 10.35 7.72
N ALA A 513 9.79 11.20 8.42
CA ALA A 513 8.76 10.78 9.37
C ALA A 513 7.57 10.10 8.67
N ALA A 514 7.24 10.51 7.44
CA ALA A 514 6.13 9.99 6.68
C ALA A 514 6.62 9.03 5.58
N PRO A 515 6.62 7.70 5.81
CA PRO A 515 7.18 6.72 4.88
C PRO A 515 6.32 6.49 3.63
N GLY A 516 5.07 7.00 3.62
CA GLY A 516 4.10 6.70 2.58
C GLY A 516 3.44 5.32 2.75
N TYR A 517 2.86 4.80 1.69
CA TYR A 517 2.00 3.62 1.73
C TYR A 517 2.51 2.50 0.83
N SER A 518 2.35 1.27 1.29
CA SER A 518 2.48 0.09 0.44
C SER A 518 1.16 -0.11 -0.29
N LEU A 519 1.15 0.10 -1.60
CA LEU A 519 -0.02 -0.09 -2.46
C LEU A 519 0.16 -1.31 -3.35
N ARG A 520 -0.70 -2.30 -3.20
CA ARG A 520 -0.84 -3.41 -4.13
C ARG A 520 -1.96 -3.11 -5.14
N VAL A 521 -1.64 -3.22 -6.42
CA VAL A 521 -2.57 -3.03 -7.54
C VAL A 521 -2.81 -4.38 -8.20
N VAL A 522 -4.07 -4.82 -8.19
CA VAL A 522 -4.47 -6.15 -8.68
C VAL A 522 -5.20 -6.00 -10.01
N PHE A 523 -4.82 -6.85 -10.98
CA PHE A 523 -5.41 -6.88 -12.32
C PHE A 523 -6.59 -7.85 -12.36
N LEU A 524 -7.80 -7.38 -12.06
CA LEU A 524 -8.98 -8.26 -11.91
C LEU A 524 -9.44 -8.91 -13.22
N ASN A 525 -9.07 -8.34 -14.38
CA ASN A 525 -9.47 -8.88 -15.67
C ASN A 525 -8.96 -10.31 -15.93
N ASP A 526 -7.92 -10.75 -15.21
CA ASP A 526 -7.36 -12.11 -15.34
C ASP A 526 -8.20 -13.17 -14.61
N PHE A 527 -9.13 -12.77 -13.74
CA PHE A 527 -9.92 -13.69 -12.94
C PHE A 527 -11.27 -14.02 -13.58
N SER A 528 -12.13 -13.01 -13.73
CA SER A 528 -13.42 -13.13 -14.41
C SER A 528 -13.98 -11.73 -14.64
N THR A 529 -14.52 -11.48 -15.84
CA THR A 529 -15.22 -10.23 -16.16
C THR A 529 -16.41 -9.99 -15.22
N SER A 530 -17.15 -11.04 -14.84
CA SER A 530 -18.30 -10.91 -13.94
C SER A 530 -17.93 -10.45 -12.53
N ILE A 531 -16.74 -10.80 -12.05
CA ILE A 531 -16.27 -10.42 -10.71
C ILE A 531 -15.60 -9.05 -10.78
N ALA A 532 -14.88 -8.75 -11.86
CA ALA A 532 -14.34 -7.42 -12.12
C ALA A 532 -15.44 -6.36 -12.26
N ASP A 533 -16.58 -6.71 -12.88
CA ASP A 533 -17.70 -5.79 -13.07
C ASP A 533 -18.49 -5.52 -11.78
N ASN A 534 -18.59 -6.52 -10.90
CA ASN A 534 -19.26 -6.44 -9.60
C ASN A 534 -18.37 -5.97 -8.44
N ALA A 535 -17.08 -5.71 -8.69
CA ALA A 535 -16.17 -5.22 -7.66
C ALA A 535 -16.59 -3.82 -7.16
N SER A 536 -16.40 -3.57 -5.87
CA SER A 536 -16.65 -2.26 -5.26
C SER A 536 -15.89 -1.16 -6.01
N ARG A 537 -16.56 -0.06 -6.38
CA ARG A 537 -15.96 1.01 -7.17
C ARG A 537 -15.35 2.09 -6.28
N CYS A 538 -14.18 2.60 -6.66
CA CYS A 538 -13.61 3.77 -6.00
C CYS A 538 -14.50 4.99 -6.25
N GLY A 539 -14.76 5.79 -5.22
CA GLY A 539 -15.44 7.08 -5.39
C GLY A 539 -14.61 7.99 -6.30
N VAL A 540 -15.26 8.71 -7.22
CA VAL A 540 -14.58 9.50 -8.27
C VAL A 540 -15.09 10.93 -8.33
N THR A 541 -14.20 11.86 -8.66
CA THR A 541 -14.56 13.19 -9.15
C THR A 541 -13.84 13.46 -10.46
N THR A 542 -14.60 13.91 -11.46
CA THR A 542 -14.11 14.17 -12.81
C THR A 542 -14.19 15.67 -13.11
N TYR A 543 -13.08 16.24 -13.57
CA TYR A 543 -12.99 17.63 -14.04
C TYR A 543 -12.72 17.62 -15.55
N GLY A 544 -13.58 18.27 -16.33
CA GLY A 544 -13.49 18.39 -17.80
C GLY A 544 -14.83 18.14 -18.51
N PRO A 545 -14.93 18.38 -19.84
CA PRO A 545 -16.14 18.06 -20.60
C PRO A 545 -16.37 16.54 -20.57
N ILE A 546 -17.48 16.12 -19.98
CA ILE A 546 -17.89 14.72 -19.87
C ILE A 546 -18.35 14.25 -21.26
N TYR A 547 -17.51 13.49 -21.96
CA TYR A 547 -17.95 12.74 -23.14
C TYR A 547 -18.35 11.33 -22.69
N GLY A 548 -19.61 10.98 -22.95
CA GLY A 548 -20.35 9.92 -22.28
C GLY A 548 -19.68 8.53 -22.24
N SER A 549 -19.60 8.00 -21.03
CA SER A 549 -19.82 6.59 -20.61
C SER A 549 -19.48 6.42 -19.13
N ASP A 550 -18.72 7.35 -18.54
CA ASP A 550 -18.51 7.47 -17.10
C ASP A 550 -19.57 8.40 -16.48
N LEU A 551 -20.82 7.92 -16.39
CA LEU A 551 -21.78 8.57 -15.49
C LEU A 551 -21.25 8.42 -14.05
N PRO A 552 -21.14 9.51 -13.27
CA PRO A 552 -20.89 9.38 -11.85
C PRO A 552 -22.12 8.70 -11.24
N VAL A 553 -21.96 7.45 -10.81
CA VAL A 553 -22.81 6.94 -9.73
C VAL A 553 -22.35 7.71 -8.50
N LEU A 554 -23.05 8.81 -8.22
CA LEU A 554 -23.10 9.37 -6.88
C LEU A 554 -23.55 8.22 -5.99
N ALA A 555 -22.61 7.62 -5.26
CA ALA A 555 -22.96 6.92 -4.03
C ALA A 555 -23.54 8.02 -3.13
N ASN A 556 -24.86 8.10 -3.09
CA ASN A 556 -25.55 8.82 -2.02
C ASN A 556 -25.21 8.13 -0.69
N PRO A 557 -25.18 8.89 0.41
CA PRO A 557 -24.67 8.46 1.71
C PRO A 557 -25.34 7.22 2.29
#